data_AF-A0A7V9PB34-F1
#
_entry.id   AF-A0A7V9PB34-F1
#
_cell.length_a   1.000
_cell.length_b   1.000
_cell.length_c   1.000
_cell.angle_alpha   90.00
_cell.angle_beta   90.00
_cell.angle_gamma   90.00
#
_symmetry.space_group_name_H-M   'P 1'
#
loop_
_entity.id
_entity.type
_entity.pdbx_description
1 polymer ?
#
loop_
_entity_poly.entity_id
_entity_poly.type
_entity_poly.pdbx_seq_one_letter_code
_entity_poly.pdbx_strand_id
1 'polypeptide(L)'
;MWFETAVVALLLLVGQILFAHFEERTARWRILLKQAFGIIIFVAIAYFFGRFWFYISLAASLIPVVVVHFWYLPKHGINGWTGEPKDKYYELRGWKREL
;
A
#
# COMPACT_ATOMS: atom_id res chain seq x y z
N MET A 1 -0.27 6.42 22.37
CA MET A 1 -0.93 6.58 21.04
C MET A 1 -1.53 5.25 20.58
N TRP A 2 -2.34 4.57 21.42
CA TRP A 2 -2.83 3.23 21.10
C TRP A 2 -3.89 3.27 20.00
N PHE A 3 -4.75 4.29 20.00
CA PHE A 3 -5.85 4.45 19.05
C PHE A 3 -5.33 4.68 17.63
N GLU A 4 -4.41 5.62 17.45
CA GLU A 4 -3.81 5.94 16.14
C GLU A 4 -3.07 4.74 15.57
N THR A 5 -2.35 4.00 16.43
CA THR A 5 -1.68 2.76 16.07
C THR A 5 -2.69 1.71 15.57
N ALA A 6 -3.79 1.50 16.30
CA ALA A 6 -4.83 0.54 15.93
C ALA A 6 -5.50 0.90 14.60
N VAL A 7 -5.82 2.18 14.38
CA VAL A 7 -6.41 2.67 13.12
C VAL A 7 -5.48 2.39 11.93
N VAL A 8 -4.20 2.74 12.04
CA VAL A 8 -3.23 2.51 10.96
C VAL A 8 -3.01 1.03 10.71
N ALA A 9 -2.83 0.24 11.78
CA ALA A 9 -2.65 -1.21 11.66
C ALA A 9 -3.85 -1.89 10.99
N LEU A 10 -5.08 -1.48 11.33
CA LEU A 10 -6.29 -1.99 10.71
C LEU A 10 -6.35 -1.66 9.21
N LEU A 11 -6.09 -0.40 8.84
CA LEU A 11 -6.10 0.02 7.42
C LEU A 11 -5.05 -0.71 6.60
N LEU A 12 -3.85 -0.84 7.14
CA LEU A 12 -2.74 -1.57 6.52
C LEU A 12 -3.05 -3.06 6.36
N LEU A 13 -3.68 -3.68 7.36
CA LEU A 13 -4.13 -5.08 7.31
C LEU A 13 -5.22 -5.27 6.25
N VAL A 14 -6.24 -4.42 6.23
CA VAL A 14 -7.31 -4.45 5.22
C VAL A 14 -6.71 -4.28 3.82
N GLY A 15 -5.81 -3.31 3.64
CA GLY A 15 -5.10 -3.12 2.39
C GLY A 15 -4.29 -4.35 1.98
N GLN A 16 -3.61 -4.99 2.93
CA GLN A 16 -2.88 -6.24 2.66
C GLN A 16 -3.84 -7.36 2.20
N ILE A 17 -5.00 -7.52 2.82
CA ILE A 17 -5.98 -8.55 2.45
C ILE A 17 -6.51 -8.31 1.04
N LEU A 18 -6.91 -7.07 0.74
CA LEU A 18 -7.49 -6.72 -0.56
C LEU A 18 -6.46 -6.76 -1.70
N PHE A 19 -5.22 -6.34 -1.43
CA PHE A 19 -4.21 -6.09 -2.44
C PHE A 19 -2.99 -7.02 -2.35
N ALA A 20 -3.05 -8.12 -1.59
CA ALA A 20 -1.95 -9.09 -1.46
C ALA A 20 -1.43 -9.61 -2.80
N HIS A 21 -2.33 -9.81 -3.77
CA HIS A 21 -2.00 -10.34 -5.09
C HIS A 21 -1.10 -9.39 -5.92
N PHE A 22 -1.05 -8.10 -5.58
CA PHE A 22 -0.09 -7.14 -6.14
C PHE A 22 1.32 -7.31 -5.54
N GLU A 23 1.49 -8.10 -4.48
CA GLU A 23 2.78 -8.33 -3.82
C GLU A 23 3.22 -9.79 -3.83
N GLU A 24 2.61 -10.65 -4.65
CA GLU A 24 2.80 -12.10 -4.59
C GLU A 24 4.27 -12.57 -4.74
N ARG A 25 5.11 -11.88 -5.52
CA ARG A 25 6.54 -12.18 -5.67
C ARG A 25 7.44 -11.28 -4.79
N THR A 26 6.87 -10.50 -3.89
CA THR A 26 7.62 -9.65 -2.96
C THR A 26 8.04 -10.48 -1.75
N ALA A 27 9.31 -10.39 -1.34
CA ALA A 27 9.79 -11.09 -0.16
C ALA A 27 8.99 -10.68 1.09
N ARG A 28 8.54 -11.67 1.88
CA ARG A 28 7.66 -11.47 3.05
C ARG A 28 8.22 -10.46 4.06
N TRP A 29 9.54 -10.43 4.26
CA TRP A 29 10.18 -9.47 5.16
C TRP A 29 10.04 -8.02 4.68
N ARG A 30 10.03 -7.77 3.36
CA ARG A 30 9.81 -6.42 2.80
C ARG A 30 8.37 -5.97 3.01
N ILE A 31 7.41 -6.90 2.93
CA ILE A 31 6.01 -6.63 3.24
C ILE A 31 5.89 -6.23 4.72
N LEU A 32 6.47 -7.01 5.63
CA LEU A 32 6.47 -6.70 7.07
C LEU A 32 7.13 -5.35 7.37
N LEU A 33 8.28 -5.05 6.77
CA LEU A 33 8.95 -3.76 6.93
C LEU A 33 8.09 -2.60 6.43
N LYS A 34 7.42 -2.74 5.28
CA LYS A 34 6.50 -1.71 4.78
C LYS A 34 5.38 -1.44 5.79
N GLN A 35 4.80 -2.49 6.39
CA GLN A 35 3.74 -2.32 7.40
C GLN A 35 4.27 -1.64 8.68
N ALA A 36 5.41 -2.11 9.21
CA ALA A 36 6.04 -1.51 10.37
C ALA A 36 6.40 -0.04 10.13
N PHE A 37 6.96 0.26 8.96
CA PHE A 37 7.32 1.63 8.57
C PHE A 37 6.10 2.55 8.46
N GLY A 38 5.00 2.07 7.88
CA GLY A 38 3.73 2.80 7.84
C GLY A 38 3.23 3.16 9.25
N ILE A 39 3.21 2.18 10.17
CA ILE A 39 2.81 2.42 11.56
C ILE A 39 3.72 3.46 12.23
N ILE A 40 5.05 3.29 12.11
CA ILE A 40 6.03 4.19 12.73
C ILE A 40 5.86 5.63 12.22
N ILE A 41 5.70 5.83 10.91
CA ILE A 41 5.51 7.17 10.33
C ILE A 41 4.27 7.83 10.92
N PHE A 42 3.12 7.15 10.87
CA PHE A 42 1.87 7.77 11.29
C PHE A 42 1.81 8.01 12.79
N VAL A 43 2.36 7.10 13.60
CA VAL A 43 2.49 7.31 15.05
C VAL A 43 3.43 8.47 15.33
N ALA A 44 4.53 8.62 14.60
CA ALA A 44 5.43 9.76 14.74
C ALA A 44 4.73 11.09 14.37
N ILE A 45 3.99 11.13 13.25
CA ILE A 45 3.21 12.31 12.86
C ILE A 45 2.24 12.69 13.98
N ALA A 46 1.51 11.70 14.49
CA ALA A 46 0.53 11.93 15.54
C ALA A 46 1.20 12.38 16.86
N TYR A 47 2.40 11.87 17.18
CA TYR A 47 3.16 12.25 18.37
C TYR A 47 3.71 13.67 18.30
N PHE A 48 4.31 14.05 17.16
CA PHE A 48 4.97 15.35 17.01
C PHE A 48 4.02 16.48 16.58
N PHE A 49 3.00 16.17 15.79
CA PHE A 49 2.10 17.17 15.19
C PHE A 49 0.65 17.03 15.67
N GLY A 50 0.31 15.98 16.41
CA GLY A 50 -1.03 15.75 16.93
C GLY A 50 -2.01 15.13 15.93
N ARG A 51 -3.24 14.92 16.39
CA ARG A 51 -4.27 14.16 15.68
C ARG A 51 -4.75 14.77 14.37
N PHE A 52 -4.82 16.10 14.31
CA PHE A 52 -5.26 16.81 13.10
C PHE A 52 -4.36 16.46 11.90
N TRP A 53 -3.05 16.59 12.08
CA TRP A 53 -2.07 16.26 11.06
C TRP A 53 -2.00 14.77 10.76
N PHE A 54 -2.20 13.91 11.78
CA PHE A 54 -2.35 12.47 11.56
C PHE A 54 -3.46 12.14 10.56
N TYR A 55 -4.68 12.67 10.76
CA TYR A 55 -5.80 12.37 9.86
C TYR A 55 -5.61 12.95 8.46
N ILE A 56 -5.04 14.16 8.34
CA ILE A 56 -4.70 14.75 7.04
C ILE A 56 -3.70 13.88 6.30
N SER A 57 -2.60 13.49 6.96
CA SER A 57 -1.58 12.64 6.35
C SER A 57 -2.15 11.26 5.99
N LEU A 58 -3.03 10.71 6.83
CA LEU A 58 -3.66 9.42 6.57
C LEU A 58 -4.55 9.49 5.34
N ALA A 59 -5.39 10.52 5.23
CA ALA A 59 -6.21 10.76 4.03
C ALA A 59 -5.34 10.98 2.79
N ALA A 60 -4.28 11.79 2.90
CA ALA A 60 -3.35 12.04 1.80
C ALA A 60 -2.65 10.77 1.32
N SER A 61 -2.36 9.82 2.21
CA SER A 61 -1.72 8.55 1.85
C SER A 61 -2.60 7.61 0.99
N LEU A 62 -3.90 7.87 0.92
CA LEU A 62 -4.81 7.15 0.02
C LEU A 62 -4.70 7.65 -1.43
N ILE A 63 -4.18 8.86 -1.65
CA ILE A 63 -4.05 9.44 -3.00
C ILE A 63 -3.19 8.54 -3.91
N PRO A 64 -1.98 8.10 -3.52
CA PRO A 64 -1.23 7.13 -4.33
C PRO A 64 -2.00 5.85 -4.63
N VAL A 65 -2.79 5.32 -3.69
CA VAL A 65 -3.59 4.12 -3.92
C VAL A 65 -4.61 4.37 -5.02
N VAL A 66 -5.37 5.47 -4.93
CA VAL A 66 -6.35 5.81 -5.95
C VAL A 66 -5.69 6.05 -7.31
N VAL A 67 -4.60 6.81 -7.35
CA VAL A 67 -3.88 7.11 -8.60
C VAL A 67 -3.33 5.84 -9.24
N VAL A 68 -2.74 4.93 -8.46
CA VAL A 68 -2.16 3.69 -8.99
C VAL A 68 -3.25 2.78 -9.55
N HIS A 69 -4.31 2.55 -8.78
CA HIS A 69 -5.35 1.59 -9.13
C HIS A 69 -6.30 2.11 -10.21
N PHE A 70 -6.71 3.38 -10.19
CA PHE A 70 -7.70 3.91 -11.14
C PHE A 70 -7.10 4.56 -12.39
N TRP A 71 -5.82 4.93 -12.38
CA TRP A 71 -5.20 5.62 -13.51
C TRP A 71 -3.92 4.94 -14.01
N TYR A 72 -2.93 4.73 -13.14
CA TYR A 72 -1.61 4.25 -13.58
C TYR A 72 -1.66 2.83 -14.14
N LEU A 73 -2.26 1.87 -13.42
CA LEU A 73 -2.39 0.48 -13.89
C LEU A 73 -3.26 0.38 -15.15
N PRO A 74 -4.46 0.98 -15.21
CA PRO A 74 -5.26 0.98 -16.43
C PRO A 74 -4.55 1.59 -17.64
N LYS A 75 -3.77 2.66 -17.43
CA LYS A 75 -2.95 3.29 -18.49
C LYS A 75 -1.92 2.33 -19.08
N HIS A 76 -1.47 1.32 -18.33
CA HIS A 76 -0.57 0.26 -18.80
C HIS A 76 -1.32 -0.99 -19.30
N GLY A 77 -2.66 -0.92 -19.41
CA GLY A 77 -3.50 -2.04 -19.81
C GLY A 77 -3.55 -3.15 -18.75
N ILE A 78 -3.42 -2.78 -17.47
CA ILE A 78 -3.53 -3.67 -16.33
C ILE A 78 -4.78 -3.27 -15.53
N ASN A 79 -5.61 -4.22 -15.18
CA ASN A 79 -6.77 -4.02 -14.33
C ASN A 79 -6.33 -3.54 -12.95
N GLY A 80 -6.80 -2.37 -12.56
CA GLY A 80 -6.47 -1.73 -11.29
C GLY A 80 -6.89 -2.51 -10.04
N TRP A 81 -7.86 -3.41 -10.15
CA TRP A 81 -8.38 -4.17 -9.02
C TRP A 81 -7.76 -5.56 -8.91
N THR A 82 -7.55 -6.24 -10.05
CA THR A 82 -7.07 -7.65 -10.09
C THR A 82 -5.59 -7.79 -10.46
N GLY A 83 -4.99 -6.76 -11.05
CA GLY A 83 -3.62 -6.83 -11.59
C GLY A 83 -3.48 -7.66 -12.87
N GLU A 84 -4.58 -7.95 -13.57
CA GLU A 84 -4.56 -8.70 -14.83
C GLU A 84 -4.44 -7.80 -16.07
N PRO A 85 -3.79 -8.24 -17.16
CA PRO A 85 -3.08 -9.52 -17.31
C PRO A 85 -1.79 -9.56 -16.49
N LYS A 86 -1.52 -10.70 -15.83
CA LYS A 86 -0.39 -10.87 -14.90
C LYS A 86 0.97 -10.65 -15.56
N ASP A 87 1.13 -11.03 -16.83
CA ASP A 87 2.39 -10.84 -17.55
C ASP A 87 2.80 -9.37 -17.67
N LYS A 88 1.84 -8.49 -17.99
CA LYS A 88 2.08 -7.04 -18.04
C LYS A 88 2.39 -6.49 -16.66
N TYR A 89 1.70 -6.98 -15.64
CA TYR A 89 1.96 -6.56 -14.27
C TYR A 89 3.37 -6.97 -13.79
N TYR A 90 3.80 -8.19 -14.12
CA TYR A 90 5.14 -8.68 -13.79
C TYR A 90 6.23 -7.90 -14.50
N GLU A 91 6.02 -7.61 -15.78
CA GLU A 91 6.91 -6.76 -16.56
C GLU A 91 7.02 -5.36 -15.95
N LEU A 92 5.89 -4.73 -15.60
CA LEU A 92 5.86 -3.43 -14.94
C LEU A 92 6.59 -3.44 -13.58
N ARG A 93 6.51 -4.55 -12.85
CA ARG A 93 7.20 -4.74 -11.56
C ARG A 93 8.66 -5.15 -11.69
N GLY A 94 9.16 -5.41 -12.89
CA GLY A 94 10.49 -5.95 -13.13
C GLY A 94 10.69 -7.35 -12.55
N TRP A 95 9.61 -8.10 -12.33
CA TRP A 95 9.67 -9.49 -11.90
C TRP A 95 10.02 -10.38 -13.09
N LYS A 96 10.96 -11.31 -12.90
CA LYS A 96 11.32 -12.27 -13.95
C LYS A 96 10.10 -13.09 -14.33
N ARG A 97 9.84 -13.24 -15.63
CA ARG A 97 8.93 -14.28 -16.12
C ARG A 97 9.57 -15.62 -15.78
N GLU A 98 8.84 -16.49 -15.08
CA GLU A 98 9.24 -17.90 -15.06
C GLU A 98 8.87 -18.43 -16.44
N LEU A 99 9.88 -18.90 -17.18
CA LEU A 99 9.72 -19.53 -18.50
C LEU A 99 9.02 -20.88 -18.34
#